data_AF-S7Q6R3-F1
#
_entry.id   AF-S7Q6R3-F1
#
_cell.length_a   1.000
_cell.length_b   1.000
_cell.length_c   1.000
_cell.angle_alpha   90.00
_cell.angle_beta   90.00
_cell.angle_gamma   90.00
#
_symmetry.space_group_name_H-M   'P 1'
#
loop_
_entity.id
_entity.type
_entity.pdbx_description
1 polymer ?
#
loop_
_entity_poly.entity_id
_entity_poly.type
_entity_poly.pdbx_seq_one_letter_code
_entity_poly.pdbx_strand_id
1 'polypeptide(L)'
;MSLTATVRWLSALQFLPSRMWSAFGTWSRRLLGRQPSTLLDAATKRHLVYEGKPVWWARWTWPLVGMDLFLCSSMAETAWNHWTWPDPAQKELAGEDAHVQPNYVLRPAWQRFALAAGQFAVGLGFASALVRLRGRAVRRVYIVPSPSHSAQVFIQTPVHGASSGIRTTLGECRLSPGRDMSEVILRLRGREGEYWMELRGARIRGQEVPLERANAEIWEAFTGKKAAAMQRWKSGPVLQG
;
A
#
# COMPACT_ATOMS: atom_id res chain seq x y z
N MET A 1 -11.29 -35.69 -8.63
CA MET A 1 -10.07 -34.96 -8.22
C MET A 1 -9.44 -35.71 -7.06
N SER A 2 -8.26 -36.31 -7.25
CA SER A 2 -7.60 -37.18 -6.26
C SER A 2 -6.74 -36.34 -5.31
N LEU A 3 -7.00 -36.44 -4.00
CA LEU A 3 -6.26 -35.79 -2.90
C LEU A 3 -4.76 -36.15 -2.87
N THR A 4 -4.32 -37.10 -3.69
CA THR A 4 -2.93 -37.55 -3.77
C THR A 4 -2.03 -36.61 -4.59
N ALA A 5 -2.59 -35.81 -5.51
CA ALA A 5 -1.79 -34.89 -6.33
C ALA A 5 -1.34 -33.64 -5.56
N THR A 6 -2.13 -33.19 -4.57
CA THR A 6 -1.84 -32.01 -3.74
C THR A 6 -0.70 -32.24 -2.74
N VAL A 7 -0.49 -33.47 -2.27
CA VAL A 7 0.57 -33.79 -1.28
C VAL A 7 1.98 -33.74 -1.89
N ARG A 8 2.13 -34.02 -3.18
CA ARG A 8 3.44 -33.98 -3.88
C ARG A 8 3.98 -32.57 -4.11
N TRP A 9 3.13 -31.55 -4.18
CA TRP A 9 3.57 -30.15 -4.34
C TRP A 9 4.11 -29.55 -3.04
N LEU A 10 3.60 -29.97 -1.88
CA LEU A 10 4.06 -29.48 -0.57
C LEU A 10 5.46 -30.00 -0.19
N SER A 11 5.87 -31.17 -0.69
CA SER A 11 7.20 -31.74 -0.45
C SER A 11 8.29 -31.08 -1.32
N ALA A 12 7.95 -30.59 -2.51
CA ALA A 12 8.88 -29.84 -3.37
C ALA A 12 9.27 -28.47 -2.77
N LEU A 13 8.42 -27.88 -1.94
CA LEU A 13 8.71 -26.62 -1.23
C LEU A 13 9.74 -26.77 -0.10
N GLN A 14 10.00 -27.99 0.39
CA GLN A 14 11.01 -28.25 1.42
C GLN A 14 12.45 -28.25 0.87
N PHE A 15 12.63 -28.33 -0.45
CA PHE A 15 13.93 -28.30 -1.13
C PHE A 15 14.34 -26.90 -1.63
N LEU A 16 13.61 -25.86 -1.24
CA LEU A 16 14.07 -24.50 -1.47
C LEU A 16 15.30 -24.22 -0.59
N PRO A 17 16.49 -23.96 -1.17
CA PRO A 17 17.71 -23.79 -0.40
C PRO A 17 17.53 -22.64 0.60
N SER A 18 18.05 -22.80 1.82
CA SER A 18 17.99 -21.79 2.91
C SER A 18 18.42 -20.38 2.45
N ARG A 19 19.28 -20.30 1.42
CA ARG A 19 19.67 -19.06 0.75
C ARG A 19 18.50 -18.33 0.07
N MET A 20 17.52 -19.02 -0.51
CA MET A 20 16.34 -18.38 -1.12
C MET A 20 15.44 -17.71 -0.09
N TRP A 21 15.24 -18.32 1.09
CA TRP A 21 14.49 -17.71 2.18
C TRP A 21 15.18 -16.44 2.71
N SER A 22 16.52 -16.44 2.79
CA SER A 22 17.29 -15.25 3.15
C SER A 22 17.20 -14.13 2.09
N ALA A 23 17.15 -14.49 0.81
CA ALA A 23 16.95 -13.57 -0.31
C ALA A 23 15.55 -12.96 -0.29
N PHE A 24 14.51 -13.77 -0.03
CA PHE A 24 13.13 -13.28 0.11
C PHE A 24 12.98 -12.35 1.33
N GLY A 25 13.65 -12.68 2.43
CA GLY A 25 13.71 -11.85 3.64
C GLY A 25 14.48 -10.54 3.46
N THR A 26 15.45 -10.46 2.56
CA THR A 26 16.18 -9.20 2.25
C THR A 26 15.50 -8.40 1.15
N TRP A 27 14.84 -9.05 0.19
CA TRP A 27 14.06 -8.41 -0.86
C TRP A 27 12.82 -7.71 -0.31
N SER A 28 12.07 -8.37 0.58
CA SER A 28 10.96 -7.75 1.32
C SER A 28 11.45 -6.56 2.18
N ARG A 29 12.63 -6.65 2.80
CA ARG A 29 13.24 -5.54 3.57
C ARG A 29 13.60 -4.32 2.71
N ARG A 30 14.01 -4.51 1.45
CA ARG A 30 14.29 -3.41 0.50
C ARG A 30 13.01 -2.83 -0.09
N LEU A 31 12.07 -3.69 -0.49
CA LEU A 31 10.80 -3.26 -1.08
C LEU A 31 9.91 -2.50 -0.09
N LEU A 32 9.87 -2.96 1.16
CA LEU A 32 9.10 -2.32 2.22
C LEU A 32 9.89 -1.24 2.97
N GLY A 33 11.17 -1.04 2.62
CA GLY A 33 12.06 -0.06 3.22
C GLY A 33 11.96 -0.07 4.75
N ARG A 34 12.60 -1.05 5.42
CA ARG A 34 12.54 -1.15 6.89
C ARG A 34 13.03 0.17 7.51
N GLN A 35 12.10 1.01 7.90
CA GLN A 35 12.44 2.26 8.55
C GLN A 35 12.82 1.93 9.99
N PRO A 36 13.92 2.52 10.51
CA PRO A 36 14.27 2.35 11.91
C PRO A 36 13.11 2.86 12.75
N SER A 37 12.31 1.94 13.26
CA SER A 37 11.14 2.25 14.04
C SER A 37 11.59 2.43 15.48
N THR A 38 11.54 3.65 15.95
CA THR A 38 11.88 3.95 17.34
C THR A 38 10.66 3.78 18.22
N LEU A 39 10.86 3.28 19.44
CA LEU A 39 9.77 3.12 20.40
C LEU A 39 9.28 4.49 20.89
N LEU A 40 7.97 4.66 21.00
CA LEU A 40 7.31 5.84 21.50
C LEU A 40 7.45 5.89 23.02
N ASP A 41 8.03 6.98 23.53
CA ASP A 41 8.10 7.20 24.96
C ASP A 41 6.75 7.69 25.51
N ALA A 42 6.41 7.35 26.75
CA ALA A 42 5.16 7.75 27.39
C ALA A 42 5.01 9.28 27.46
N ALA A 43 6.11 10.00 27.68
CA ALA A 43 6.15 11.46 27.68
C ALA A 43 5.75 12.06 26.31
N THR A 44 6.06 11.36 25.21
CA THR A 44 5.73 11.82 23.85
C THR A 44 4.23 11.94 23.62
N LYS A 45 3.42 11.14 24.33
CA LYS A 45 1.95 11.16 24.17
C LYS A 45 1.32 12.51 24.52
N ARG A 46 1.96 13.32 25.37
CA ARG A 46 1.50 14.67 25.73
C ARG A 46 1.66 15.68 24.59
N HIS A 47 2.52 15.36 23.62
CA HIS A 47 2.85 16.20 22.48
C HIS A 47 2.11 15.79 21.20
N LEU A 48 0.93 15.18 21.34
CA LEU A 48 0.09 14.81 20.20
C LEU A 48 -0.39 16.08 19.50
N VAL A 49 0.01 16.25 18.25
CA VAL A 49 -0.43 17.38 17.42
C VAL A 49 -1.60 16.97 16.56
N TYR A 50 -1.54 15.79 15.94
CA TYR A 50 -2.54 15.31 15.02
C TYR A 50 -2.84 13.83 15.26
N GLU A 51 -4.12 13.48 15.27
CA GLU A 51 -4.63 12.12 15.25
C GLU A 51 -5.73 12.00 14.18
N GLY A 52 -5.39 11.35 13.07
CA GLY A 52 -6.31 11.08 11.98
C GLY A 52 -7.15 9.83 12.23
N LYS A 53 -8.38 9.83 11.71
CA LYS A 53 -9.17 8.60 11.60
C LYS A 53 -8.48 7.69 10.57
N PRO A 54 -8.38 6.37 10.83
CA PRO A 54 -7.82 5.47 9.84
C PRO A 54 -8.71 5.49 8.60
N VAL A 55 -8.11 5.73 7.44
CA VAL A 55 -8.83 5.69 6.17
C VAL A 55 -9.51 4.33 6.05
N TRP A 56 -10.80 4.33 5.69
CA TRP A 56 -11.63 3.14 5.78
C TRP A 56 -11.03 1.94 5.02
N TRP A 57 -10.45 2.17 3.84
CA TRP A 57 -9.82 1.13 3.01
C TRP A 57 -8.56 0.53 3.66
N ALA A 58 -7.84 1.29 4.49
CA ALA A 58 -6.61 0.81 5.14
C ALA A 58 -6.88 -0.32 6.15
N ARG A 59 -8.12 -0.39 6.67
CA ARG A 59 -8.59 -1.50 7.52
C ARG A 59 -8.77 -2.77 6.71
N TRP A 60 -9.14 -2.64 5.44
CA TRP A 60 -9.43 -3.74 4.52
C TRP A 60 -8.20 -4.22 3.74
N THR A 61 -7.03 -3.61 3.91
CA THR A 61 -5.82 -4.00 3.15
C THR A 61 -5.51 -5.49 3.27
N TRP A 62 -5.55 -6.08 4.47
CA TRP A 62 -5.25 -7.51 4.63
C TRP A 62 -6.33 -8.42 4.03
N PRO A 63 -7.63 -8.18 4.25
CA PRO A 63 -8.67 -8.87 3.49
C PRO A 63 -8.54 -8.75 1.97
N LEU A 64 -8.24 -7.55 1.44
CA LEU A 64 -8.08 -7.33 0.01
C LEU A 64 -6.87 -8.08 -0.56
N VAL A 65 -5.75 -8.12 0.17
CA VAL A 65 -4.58 -8.93 -0.21
C VAL A 65 -4.91 -10.42 -0.17
N GLY A 66 -5.66 -10.89 0.84
CA GLY A 66 -6.11 -12.28 0.89
C GLY A 66 -7.02 -12.66 -0.28
N MET A 67 -7.95 -11.75 -0.64
CA MET A 67 -8.84 -11.92 -1.79
C MET A 67 -8.07 -11.92 -3.12
N ASP A 68 -7.10 -11.02 -3.27
CA ASP A 68 -6.21 -10.97 -4.44
C ASP A 68 -5.43 -12.28 -4.63
N LEU A 69 -4.85 -12.82 -3.55
CA LEU A 69 -4.15 -14.11 -3.58
C LEU A 69 -5.09 -15.27 -3.94
N PHE A 70 -6.30 -15.28 -3.39
CA PHE A 70 -7.32 -16.28 -3.71
C PHE A 70 -7.70 -16.23 -5.20
N LEU A 71 -8.04 -15.04 -5.70
CA LEU A 71 -8.41 -14.83 -7.10
C LEU A 71 -7.27 -15.21 -8.06
N CYS A 72 -6.04 -14.78 -7.77
CA CYS A 72 -4.87 -15.14 -8.58
C CYS A 72 -4.63 -16.64 -8.59
N SER A 73 -4.81 -17.33 -7.47
CA SER A 73 -4.69 -18.78 -7.39
C SER A 73 -5.76 -19.49 -8.20
N SER A 74 -7.02 -19.07 -8.10
CA SER A 74 -8.12 -19.64 -8.89
C SER A 74 -7.93 -19.40 -10.38
N MET A 75 -7.53 -18.19 -10.79
CA MET A 75 -7.26 -17.88 -12.19
C MET A 75 -6.08 -18.69 -12.74
N ALA A 76 -5.02 -18.87 -11.94
CA ALA A 76 -3.89 -19.70 -12.32
C ALA A 76 -4.30 -21.17 -12.49
N GLU A 77 -5.15 -21.71 -11.62
CA GLU A 77 -5.70 -23.05 -11.76
C GLU A 77 -6.57 -23.19 -13.01
N THR A 78 -7.43 -22.20 -13.30
CA THR A 78 -8.22 -22.16 -14.53
C THR A 78 -7.32 -22.09 -15.77
N ALA A 79 -6.30 -21.24 -15.77
CA ALA A 79 -5.34 -21.13 -16.86
C ALA A 79 -4.55 -22.43 -17.07
N TRP A 80 -4.25 -23.15 -15.99
CA TRP A 80 -3.54 -24.43 -16.07
C TRP A 80 -4.41 -25.56 -16.61
N ASN A 81 -5.66 -25.67 -16.13
CA ASN A 81 -6.51 -26.83 -16.39
C ASN A 81 -7.50 -26.65 -17.54
N HIS A 82 -7.87 -25.41 -17.88
CA HIS A 82 -8.98 -25.13 -18.79
C HIS A 82 -8.59 -24.23 -19.97
N TRP A 83 -7.33 -23.76 -20.04
CA TRP A 83 -6.91 -22.94 -21.18
C TRP A 83 -6.56 -23.81 -22.39
N THR A 84 -7.56 -23.95 -23.27
CA THR A 84 -7.53 -24.81 -24.45
C THR A 84 -7.49 -24.00 -25.75
N TRP A 85 -7.32 -24.72 -26.85
CA TRP A 85 -7.44 -24.22 -28.23
C TRP A 85 -8.06 -25.34 -29.10
N PRO A 86 -8.76 -25.00 -30.20
CA PRO A 86 -9.31 -26.00 -31.09
C PRO A 86 -8.17 -26.82 -31.73
N ASP A 87 -8.35 -28.14 -31.78
CA ASP A 87 -7.37 -29.04 -32.39
C ASP A 87 -7.28 -28.80 -33.91
N PRO A 88 -6.13 -28.33 -34.44
CA PRO A 88 -5.99 -28.07 -35.87
C PRO A 88 -6.17 -29.34 -36.71
N ALA A 89 -5.81 -30.52 -36.19
CA ALA A 89 -5.91 -31.77 -36.93
C ALA A 89 -7.36 -32.15 -37.27
N GLN A 90 -8.32 -31.81 -36.39
CA GLN A 90 -9.74 -32.07 -36.66
C GLN A 90 -10.36 -31.08 -37.65
N LYS A 91 -9.83 -29.86 -37.72
CA LYS A 91 -10.34 -28.84 -38.65
C LYS A 91 -10.10 -29.23 -40.11
N GLU A 92 -9.05 -30.00 -40.40
CA GLU A 92 -8.76 -30.49 -41.74
C GLU A 92 -9.63 -31.69 -42.15
N LEU A 93 -10.13 -32.45 -41.17
CA LEU A 93 -10.94 -33.66 -41.38
C LEU A 93 -12.45 -33.36 -41.44
N ALA A 94 -12.91 -32.35 -40.71
CA ALA A 94 -14.29 -31.89 -40.76
C ALA A 94 -14.49 -31.05 -42.02
N GLY A 95 -14.91 -31.69 -43.12
CA GLY A 95 -15.35 -30.99 -44.33
C GLY A 95 -16.42 -29.93 -44.05
N GLU A 96 -16.61 -29.01 -45.01
CA GLU A 96 -17.31 -27.72 -44.87
C GLU A 96 -18.76 -27.80 -44.33
N ASP A 97 -19.42 -28.96 -44.43
CA ASP A 97 -20.86 -29.11 -44.18
C ASP A 97 -21.25 -29.83 -42.88
N ALA A 98 -20.30 -30.23 -42.02
CA ALA A 98 -20.61 -30.96 -40.79
C ALA A 98 -20.49 -30.07 -39.54
N HIS A 99 -21.59 -29.90 -38.80
CA HIS A 99 -21.61 -29.29 -37.45
C HIS A 99 -20.93 -30.19 -36.39
N VAL A 100 -19.64 -30.48 -36.57
CA VAL A 100 -18.83 -31.21 -35.60
C VAL A 100 -18.43 -30.24 -34.49
N GLN A 101 -18.76 -30.56 -33.24
CA GLN A 101 -18.27 -29.77 -32.11
C GLN A 101 -16.73 -29.83 -32.08
N PRO A 102 -16.04 -28.69 -32.06
CA PRO A 102 -14.57 -28.68 -32.11
C PRO A 102 -14.01 -29.36 -30.86
N ASN A 103 -13.12 -30.35 -31.03
CA ASN A 103 -12.38 -30.91 -29.91
C ASN A 103 -11.37 -29.87 -29.40
N TYR A 104 -11.45 -29.57 -28.11
CA TYR A 104 -10.58 -28.62 -27.44
C TYR A 104 -9.44 -29.37 -26.76
N VAL A 105 -8.20 -29.08 -27.16
CA VAL A 105 -7.00 -29.65 -26.52
C VAL A 105 -6.29 -28.59 -25.67
N LEU A 106 -5.53 -29.03 -24.66
CA LEU A 106 -4.78 -28.12 -23.80
C LEU A 106 -3.65 -27.44 -24.57
N ARG A 107 -3.42 -26.15 -24.29
CA ARG A 107 -2.24 -25.44 -24.82
C ARG A 107 -0.94 -26.02 -24.26
N PRO A 108 0.20 -25.82 -24.95
CA PRO A 108 1.51 -26.20 -24.43
C PRO A 108 1.74 -25.71 -23.00
N ALA A 109 2.36 -26.54 -22.16
CA ALA A 109 2.51 -26.26 -20.74
C ALA A 109 3.24 -24.93 -20.44
N TRP A 110 4.21 -24.56 -21.29
CA TRP A 110 4.94 -23.30 -21.14
C TRP A 110 4.06 -22.06 -21.36
N GLN A 111 3.07 -22.12 -22.27
CA GLN A 111 2.13 -21.01 -22.47
C GLN A 111 1.28 -20.85 -21.22
N ARG A 112 0.68 -21.94 -20.75
CA ARG A 112 -0.14 -21.96 -19.52
C ARG A 112 0.62 -21.46 -18.31
N PHE A 113 1.87 -21.91 -18.15
CA PHE A 113 2.76 -21.41 -17.10
C PHE A 113 3.00 -19.90 -17.21
N ALA A 114 3.32 -19.39 -18.40
CA ALA A 114 3.58 -17.98 -18.61
C ALA A 114 2.34 -17.12 -18.28
N LEU A 115 1.14 -17.56 -18.68
CA LEU A 115 -0.11 -16.87 -18.35
C LEU A 115 -0.37 -16.87 -16.84
N ALA A 116 -0.26 -18.02 -16.18
CA ALA A 116 -0.44 -18.14 -14.73
C ALA A 116 0.58 -17.29 -13.96
N ALA A 117 1.85 -17.33 -14.35
CA ALA A 117 2.91 -16.51 -13.75
C ALA A 117 2.65 -15.01 -13.94
N GLY A 118 2.18 -14.60 -15.12
CA GLY A 118 1.78 -13.23 -15.40
C GLY A 118 0.66 -12.74 -14.49
N GLN A 119 -0.38 -13.56 -14.27
CA GLN A 119 -1.47 -13.24 -13.35
C GLN A 119 -0.97 -13.06 -11.91
N PHE A 120 -0.13 -13.97 -11.43
CA PHE A 120 0.49 -13.84 -10.11
C PHE A 120 1.36 -12.58 -9.99
N ALA A 121 2.12 -12.22 -11.03
CA ALA A 121 2.93 -11.00 -11.02
C ALA A 121 2.06 -9.74 -10.90
N VAL A 122 0.92 -9.70 -11.60
CA VAL A 122 -0.04 -8.59 -11.51
C VAL A 122 -0.65 -8.49 -10.12
N GLY A 123 -1.15 -9.61 -9.56
CA GLY A 123 -1.71 -9.63 -8.20
C GLY A 123 -0.69 -9.21 -7.14
N LEU A 124 0.53 -9.77 -7.20
CA LEU A 124 1.62 -9.38 -6.31
C LEU A 124 1.97 -7.89 -6.43
N GLY A 125 1.94 -7.33 -7.65
CA GLY A 125 2.10 -5.90 -7.89
C GLY A 125 1.01 -5.07 -7.22
N PHE A 126 -0.25 -5.48 -7.37
CA PHE A 126 -1.41 -4.83 -6.75
C PHE A 126 -1.36 -4.89 -5.22
N ALA A 127 -1.11 -6.06 -4.64
CA ALA A 127 -0.93 -6.24 -3.20
C ALA A 127 0.21 -5.36 -2.65
N SER A 128 1.34 -5.30 -3.35
CA SER A 128 2.48 -4.45 -3.00
C SER A 128 2.11 -2.96 -3.03
N ALA A 129 1.36 -2.52 -4.04
CA ALA A 129 0.88 -1.15 -4.14
C ALA A 129 -0.06 -0.78 -2.98
N LEU A 130 -1.00 -1.65 -2.63
CA LEU A 130 -1.91 -1.45 -1.49
C LEU A 130 -1.18 -1.31 -0.16
N VAL A 131 -0.20 -2.19 0.10
CA VAL A 131 0.61 -2.13 1.32
C VAL A 131 1.46 -0.86 1.35
N ARG A 132 2.04 -0.45 0.21
CA ARG A 132 2.81 0.79 0.09
C ARG A 132 1.94 2.02 0.35
N LEU A 133 0.74 2.09 -0.24
CA LEU A 133 -0.22 3.17 0.00
C LEU A 133 -0.63 3.24 1.47
N ARG A 134 -0.88 2.10 2.10
CA ARG A 134 -1.16 2.03 3.55
C ARG A 134 -0.02 2.59 4.39
N GLY A 135 1.22 2.43 3.95
CA GLY A 135 2.42 3.00 4.58
C GLY A 135 2.54 4.52 4.46
N ARG A 136 1.82 5.16 3.53
CA ARG A 136 1.84 6.62 3.31
C ARG A 136 0.77 7.38 4.07
N ALA A 137 -0.31 6.74 4.49
CA ALA A 137 -1.34 7.37 5.30
C ALA A 137 -0.81 7.66 6.72
N VAL A 138 -0.93 8.91 7.18
CA VAL A 138 -0.52 9.31 8.52
C VAL A 138 -1.68 9.13 9.49
N ARG A 139 -1.44 8.37 10.55
CA ARG A 139 -2.40 8.15 11.64
C ARG A 139 -2.19 9.13 12.78
N ARG A 140 -0.94 9.32 13.23
CA ARG A 140 -0.63 10.22 14.35
C ARG A 140 0.67 10.97 14.09
N VAL A 141 0.71 12.22 14.54
CA VAL A 141 1.92 13.05 14.54
C VAL A 141 2.12 13.64 15.93
N TYR A 142 3.33 13.50 16.45
CA TYR A 142 3.77 14.13 17.70
C TYR A 142 4.92 15.08 17.41
N ILE A 143 4.91 16.26 18.03
CA ILE A 143 6.02 17.23 17.94
C ILE A 143 6.62 17.39 19.34
N VAL A 144 7.70 16.67 19.60
CA VAL A 144 8.38 16.64 20.90
C VAL A 144 9.44 17.74 20.92
N PRO A 145 9.40 18.66 21.89
CA PRO A 145 10.49 19.61 22.08
C PRO A 145 11.76 18.83 22.43
N SER A 146 12.86 19.15 21.76
CA SER A 146 14.17 18.55 22.04
C SER A 146 15.10 19.62 22.61
N PRO A 147 15.94 19.28 23.60
CA PRO A 147 16.92 20.22 24.14
C PRO A 147 17.95 20.65 23.08
N SER A 148 18.18 19.85 22.02
CA SER A 148 19.17 20.09 20.97
C SER A 148 18.72 21.12 19.91
N HIS A 149 17.98 22.16 20.31
CA HIS A 149 17.43 23.25 19.48
C HIS A 149 16.45 22.88 18.35
N SER A 150 16.40 21.62 17.89
CA SER A 150 15.45 21.17 16.85
C SER A 150 14.37 20.26 17.44
N ALA A 151 13.10 20.69 17.39
CA ALA A 151 11.99 19.82 17.77
C ALA A 151 12.00 18.51 16.97
N GLN A 152 11.72 17.38 17.63
CA GLN A 152 11.61 16.08 17.00
C GLN A 152 10.16 15.81 16.61
N VAL A 153 9.96 15.29 15.41
CA VAL A 153 8.65 14.88 14.91
C VAL A 153 8.59 13.35 14.88
N PHE A 154 7.54 12.81 15.49
CA PHE A 154 7.25 11.38 15.48
C PHE A 154 6.00 11.11 14.66
N ILE A 155 6.11 10.31 13.60
CA ILE A 155 5.03 10.03 12.65
C ILE A 155 4.66 8.55 12.74
N GLN A 156 3.38 8.27 13.00
CA GLN A 156 2.81 6.93 12.98
C GLN A 156 1.92 6.75 11.77
N THR A 157 2.07 5.62 11.09
CA THR A 157 1.23 5.20 9.96
C THR A 157 0.51 3.90 10.32
N PRO A 158 -0.54 3.47 9.59
CA PRO A 158 -1.24 2.21 9.86
C PRO A 158 -0.40 0.93 9.77
N VAL A 159 0.83 1.02 9.25
CA VAL A 159 1.80 -0.09 9.21
C VAL A 159 2.58 -0.19 10.53
N HIS A 160 2.67 0.91 11.29
CA HIS A 160 3.34 0.94 12.58
C HIS A 160 2.43 0.42 13.69
N GLY A 161 3.05 -0.20 14.70
CA GLY A 161 2.38 -0.61 15.93
C GLY A 161 2.08 0.60 16.83
N ALA A 162 1.39 0.36 17.95
CA ALA A 162 0.99 1.43 18.87
C ALA A 162 2.16 2.26 19.42
N SER A 163 3.32 1.63 19.58
CA SER A 163 4.54 2.23 20.11
C SER A 163 5.62 2.45 19.05
N SER A 164 5.39 2.21 17.76
CA SER A 164 6.44 2.36 16.76
C SER A 164 6.10 3.46 15.76
N GLY A 165 7.12 4.02 15.10
CA GLY A 165 6.95 5.14 14.19
C GLY A 165 8.27 5.68 13.68
N ILE A 166 8.15 6.69 12.84
CA ILE A 166 9.24 7.40 12.18
C ILE A 166 9.63 8.59 13.04
N ARG A 167 10.90 8.69 13.42
CA ARG A 167 11.48 9.92 13.99
C ARG A 167 12.22 10.71 12.91
N THR A 168 12.03 12.02 12.94
CA THR A 168 12.69 13.00 12.06
C THR A 168 12.73 14.33 12.80
N THR A 169 13.52 15.31 12.33
CA THR A 169 13.53 16.65 12.91
C THR A 169 12.47 17.53 12.25
N LEU A 170 11.95 18.53 12.98
CA LEU A 170 10.94 19.43 12.42
C LEU A 170 11.45 20.20 11.19
N GLY A 171 12.75 20.50 11.13
CA GLY A 171 13.37 21.15 9.96
C GLY A 171 13.49 20.26 8.72
N GLU A 172 13.38 18.92 8.87
CA GLU A 172 13.30 17.97 7.77
C GLU A 172 11.87 17.80 7.25
N CYS A 173 10.87 18.20 8.03
CA CYS A 173 9.46 18.14 7.66
C CYS A 173 9.06 19.37 6.84
N ARG A 174 8.44 19.15 5.68
CA ARG A 174 7.79 20.19 4.89
C ARG A 174 6.32 19.84 4.72
N LEU A 175 5.44 20.73 5.14
CA LEU A 175 4.03 20.63 4.83
C LEU A 175 3.77 21.22 3.44
N SER A 176 2.85 20.62 2.73
CA SER A 176 2.29 21.08 1.47
C SER A 176 0.78 20.91 1.49
N PRO A 177 0.01 21.82 0.88
CA PRO A 177 -1.43 21.63 0.73
C PRO A 177 -1.71 20.37 -0.11
N GLY A 178 -2.74 19.61 0.25
CA GLY A 178 -3.23 18.48 -0.54
C GLY A 178 -4.09 18.91 -1.72
N ARG A 179 -4.88 17.96 -2.26
CA ARG A 179 -5.79 18.23 -3.37
C ARG A 179 -6.91 19.20 -2.98
N ASP A 180 -7.36 19.11 -1.73
CA ASP A 180 -8.41 19.95 -1.15
C ASP A 180 -8.07 20.38 0.29
N MET A 181 -8.99 21.08 0.94
CA MET A 181 -8.82 21.50 2.34
C MET A 181 -8.90 20.34 3.34
N SER A 182 -9.27 19.13 2.88
CA SER A 182 -9.37 17.94 3.71
C SER A 182 -8.08 17.14 3.76
N GLU A 183 -7.06 17.52 3.00
CA GLU A 183 -5.80 16.82 2.91
C GLU A 183 -4.60 17.75 3.11
N VAL A 184 -3.64 17.29 3.91
CA VAL A 184 -2.33 17.92 4.04
C VAL A 184 -1.26 16.88 3.72
N ILE A 185 -0.30 17.27 2.89
CA ILE A 185 0.78 16.41 2.46
C ILE A 185 2.04 16.77 3.26
N LEU A 186 2.55 15.80 4.02
CA LEU A 186 3.81 15.89 4.75
C LEU A 186 4.95 15.25 3.92
N ARG A 187 5.94 16.05 3.55
CA ARG A 187 7.15 15.62 2.85
C ARG A 187 8.32 15.59 3.84
N LEU A 188 9.10 14.51 3.82
CA LEU A 188 10.27 14.35 4.69
C LEU A 188 11.55 14.49 3.85
N ARG A 189 12.45 15.39 4.25
CA ARG A 189 13.73 15.58 3.57
C ARG A 189 14.57 14.30 3.63
N GLY A 190 15.15 13.91 2.50
CA GLY A 190 15.98 12.70 2.40
C GLY A 190 15.17 11.39 2.38
N ARG A 191 13.84 11.46 2.32
CA ARG A 191 12.99 10.28 2.13
C ARG A 191 12.12 10.46 0.91
N GLU A 192 12.03 9.40 0.10
CA GLU A 192 11.22 9.43 -1.10
C GLU A 192 9.73 9.37 -0.77
N GLY A 193 8.96 10.22 -1.44
CA GLY A 193 7.51 10.24 -1.48
C GLY A 193 6.83 11.00 -0.33
N GLU A 194 5.51 10.96 -0.37
CA GLU A 194 4.65 11.88 0.34
C GLU A 194 3.81 11.13 1.39
N TYR A 195 3.63 11.74 2.55
CA TYR A 195 2.77 11.20 3.60
C TYR A 195 1.48 12.01 3.64
N TRP A 196 0.35 11.32 3.60
CA TRP A 196 -0.97 11.96 3.47
C TRP A 196 -1.64 12.04 4.83
N MET A 197 -2.06 13.24 5.21
CA MET A 197 -2.81 13.51 6.44
C MET A 197 -4.24 13.91 6.05
N GLU A 198 -5.20 13.04 6.35
CA GLU A 198 -6.62 13.31 6.15
C GLU A 198 -7.17 14.08 7.36
N LEU A 199 -7.62 15.31 7.12
CA LEU A 199 -8.14 16.21 8.15
C LEU A 199 -9.62 15.93 8.49
N ARG A 200 -10.33 15.17 7.66
CA ARG A 200 -11.77 14.91 7.85
C ARG A 200 -12.01 14.09 9.12
N GLY A 201 -12.56 14.73 10.14
CA GLY A 201 -12.80 14.11 11.45
C GLY A 201 -11.52 13.76 12.20
N ALA A 202 -10.40 14.40 11.85
CA ALA A 202 -9.17 14.31 12.62
C ALA A 202 -9.29 15.09 13.94
N ARG A 203 -8.47 14.70 14.92
CA ARG A 203 -8.30 15.40 16.19
C ARG A 203 -6.99 16.14 16.19
N ILE A 204 -7.03 17.43 16.48
CA ILE A 204 -5.82 18.25 16.65
C ILE A 204 -5.66 18.55 18.13
N ARG A 205 -4.48 18.24 18.67
CA ARG A 205 -4.20 18.38 20.11
C ARG A 205 -5.26 17.70 21.00
N GLY A 206 -5.83 16.60 20.51
CA GLY A 206 -6.89 15.84 21.19
C GLY A 206 -8.32 16.36 21.01
N GLN A 207 -8.53 17.49 20.34
CA GLN A 207 -9.86 18.09 20.11
C GLN A 207 -10.32 17.89 18.66
N GLU A 208 -11.60 17.62 18.46
CA GLU A 208 -12.21 17.59 17.13
C GLU A 208 -12.46 19.02 16.67
N VAL A 209 -11.83 19.40 15.57
CA VAL A 209 -11.88 20.77 15.02
C VAL A 209 -12.51 20.76 13.63
N PRO A 210 -13.24 21.82 13.25
CA PRO A 210 -13.79 21.93 11.91
C PRO A 210 -12.67 22.04 10.87
N LEU A 211 -12.92 21.51 9.66
CA LEU A 211 -11.94 21.34 8.59
C LEU A 211 -11.10 22.60 8.31
N GLU A 212 -11.75 23.76 8.27
CA GLU A 212 -11.12 25.04 7.99
C GLU A 212 -10.09 25.45 9.05
N ARG A 213 -10.41 25.22 10.33
CA ARG A 213 -9.50 25.49 11.45
C ARG A 213 -8.43 24.40 11.56
N ALA A 214 -8.78 23.17 11.21
CA ALA A 214 -7.89 22.03 11.30
C ALA A 214 -6.59 22.26 10.51
N ASN A 215 -6.74 22.76 9.28
CA ASN A 215 -5.60 23.07 8.44
C ASN A 215 -4.73 24.17 9.10
N ALA A 216 -5.32 25.30 9.48
CA ALA A 216 -4.60 26.40 10.11
C ALA A 216 -3.82 25.98 11.38
N GLU A 217 -4.42 25.16 12.24
CA GLU A 217 -3.78 24.68 13.47
C GLU A 217 -2.61 23.71 13.21
N ILE A 218 -2.71 22.85 12.19
CA ILE A 218 -1.58 22.00 11.78
C ILE A 218 -0.42 22.86 11.28
N TRP A 219 -0.70 23.86 10.44
CA TRP A 219 0.34 24.75 9.94
C TRP A 219 0.98 25.57 11.04
N GLU A 220 0.19 26.06 11.99
CA GLU A 220 0.70 26.73 13.19
C GLU A 220 1.59 25.80 14.02
N ALA A 221 1.19 24.54 14.21
CA ALA A 221 1.99 23.57 14.97
C ALA A 221 3.34 23.25 14.32
N PHE A 222 3.43 23.22 12.99
CA PHE A 222 4.68 22.93 12.28
C PHE A 222 5.57 24.15 12.06
N THR A 223 4.99 25.34 11.88
CA THR A 223 5.76 26.56 11.55
C THR A 223 5.98 27.49 12.73
N GLY A 224 5.21 27.32 13.82
CA GLY A 224 5.17 28.24 14.96
C GLY A 224 4.53 29.60 14.63
N LYS A 225 4.07 29.81 13.39
CA LYS A 225 3.43 31.04 12.95
C LYS A 225 1.94 30.79 12.78
N LYS A 226 1.10 31.66 13.34
CA LYS A 226 -0.33 31.66 13.01
C LYS A 226 -0.45 31.75 11.49
N ALA A 227 -1.22 30.84 10.90
CA ALA A 227 -1.41 30.76 9.46
C ALA A 227 -2.21 31.96 8.95
N ALA A 228 -1.61 33.14 8.90
CA ALA A 228 -2.24 34.39 8.48
C ALA A 228 -2.63 34.39 6.98
N ALA A 229 -2.29 33.33 6.22
CA ALA A 229 -2.25 33.37 4.76
C ALA A 229 -2.97 32.22 4.05
N MET A 230 -3.75 31.37 4.72
CA MET A 230 -4.54 30.35 3.99
C MET A 230 -5.80 30.90 3.31
N GLN A 231 -6.27 32.10 3.68
CA GLN A 231 -7.41 32.72 3.00
C GLN A 231 -7.17 32.97 1.50
N ARG A 232 -5.92 32.88 1.01
CA ARG A 232 -5.58 33.03 -0.40
C ARG A 232 -5.61 31.71 -1.20
N TRP A 233 -5.77 30.55 -0.55
CA TRP A 233 -5.84 29.27 -1.25
C TRP A 233 -7.22 29.09 -1.90
N LYS A 234 -7.31 29.41 -3.20
CA LYS A 234 -8.47 29.04 -4.02
C LYS A 234 -8.30 27.59 -4.47
N SER A 235 -9.05 26.67 -3.86
CA SER A 235 -9.13 25.29 -4.33
C SER A 235 -9.84 25.25 -5.69
N GLY A 236 -9.10 24.94 -6.76
CA GLY A 236 -9.69 24.69 -8.07
C GLY A 236 -8.62 24.50 -9.15
N PRO A 237 -8.89 23.71 -10.22
CA PRO A 237 -8.08 23.78 -11.41
C PRO A 237 -8.11 25.23 -11.90
N VAL A 238 -6.94 25.85 -12.05
CA VAL A 238 -6.83 27.11 -12.78
C VAL A 238 -7.11 26.74 -14.23
N LEU A 239 -8.40 26.74 -14.60
CA LEU A 239 -8.79 26.77 -15.99
C LEU A 239 -8.31 28.13 -16.50
N GLN A 240 -7.11 28.17 -17.08
CA GLN A 240 -6.66 29.27 -17.91
C GLN A 240 -7.51 29.17 -19.18
N GLY A 241 -8.59 29.96 -19.22
CA GLY A 241 -9.31 30.27 -20.45
C GLY A 241 -8.58 31.32 -21.26
#